data_AF-A0A197SU66-F1
#
_entry.id   AF-A0A197SU66-F1
#
_cell.length_a   1.000
_cell.length_b   1.000
_cell.length_c   1.000
_cell.angle_alpha   90.00
_cell.angle_beta   90.00
_cell.angle_gamma   90.00
#
_symmetry.space_group_name_H-M   'P 1'
#
loop_
_entity.id
_entity.type
_entity.pdbx_description
1 polymer ?
#
loop_
_entity_poly.entity_id
_entity_poly.type
_entity_poly.pdbx_seq_one_letter_code
_entity_poly.pdbx_strand_id
1 'polypeptide(L)'
;MTVRRLSSRAAVVALLTGLAGLAAPYASAAENPTATAGSKAAAHQAAADPATLGTLSRFFARDGKVSLAAAAPRVQGDPVPVYTLSPEFVAGRAGAPVAKLEYLASTAVSSDGQKASLWTVPQGTTWKVVNIATGDDEARYAAAGAGRLPGGTVFQEPQINAWYVQKGATVLPLDEDAVRAVGAGGTTLAAYRQRVQRAYGDKLPGSAYAQSGKAGGYGQTPEEARAQAAAASAGHGGGTAATASVTAGAGALAAAGLGAVALRRRRRGAKPA
;
A
#
# COMPACT_ATOMS: atom_id res chain seq x y z
N MET A 1 -5.22 66.30 9.45
CA MET A 1 -6.65 66.25 9.11
C MET A 1 -6.93 64.89 8.49
N THR A 2 -7.77 64.12 9.15
CA THR A 2 -7.91 62.67 9.00
C THR A 2 -9.20 62.39 8.26
N VAL A 3 -9.19 61.62 7.16
CA VAL A 3 -10.38 60.86 6.76
C VAL A 3 -9.97 59.45 6.34
N ARG A 4 -10.26 58.58 7.30
CA ARG A 4 -10.37 57.12 7.32
C ARG A 4 -11.39 56.61 6.29
N ARG A 5 -11.25 55.33 5.91
CA ARG A 5 -12.27 54.31 5.52
C ARG A 5 -11.86 53.58 4.22
N LEU A 6 -12.05 52.28 4.00
CA LEU A 6 -12.62 51.18 4.79
C LEU A 6 -12.15 49.87 4.11
N SER A 7 -11.75 48.90 4.92
CA SER A 7 -11.57 47.50 4.52
C SER A 7 -12.88 46.91 4.00
N SER A 8 -12.84 46.04 3.00
CA SER A 8 -13.88 45.03 2.78
C SER A 8 -13.30 43.81 2.06
N ARG A 9 -13.08 42.76 2.85
CA ARG A 9 -13.04 41.36 2.40
C ARG A 9 -14.44 40.99 1.93
N ALA A 10 -14.60 40.39 0.76
CA ALA A 10 -15.80 39.66 0.40
C ALA A 10 -15.40 38.28 -0.13
N ALA A 11 -15.58 37.28 0.73
CA ALA A 11 -15.59 35.88 0.37
C ALA A 11 -16.92 35.59 -0.35
N VAL A 12 -16.85 35.03 -1.56
CA VAL A 12 -18.05 34.51 -2.23
C VAL A 12 -18.23 33.06 -1.81
N VAL A 13 -19.19 32.85 -0.91
CA VAL A 13 -19.76 31.54 -0.60
C VAL A 13 -20.94 31.34 -1.55
N ALA A 14 -20.79 30.44 -2.52
CA ALA A 14 -21.91 29.98 -3.32
C ALA A 14 -22.48 28.70 -2.69
N LEU A 15 -23.62 28.85 -2.00
CA LEU A 15 -24.46 27.75 -1.51
C LEU A 15 -25.41 27.35 -2.65
N LEU A 16 -25.33 26.11 -3.13
CA LEU A 16 -26.39 25.50 -3.93
C LEU A 16 -26.91 24.27 -3.18
N THR A 17 -28.04 24.47 -2.52
CA THR A 17 -28.90 23.44 -1.93
C THR A 17 -29.84 22.87 -2.98
N GLY A 18 -29.98 21.55 -3.00
CA GLY A 18 -31.18 20.89 -3.51
C GLY A 18 -30.92 19.70 -4.44
N LEU A 19 -30.95 18.50 -3.86
CA LEU A 19 -31.47 17.28 -4.50
C LEU A 19 -31.68 16.23 -3.40
N ALA A 20 -32.90 16.20 -2.86
CA ALA A 20 -33.41 15.09 -2.09
C ALA A 20 -34.01 14.06 -3.06
N GLY A 21 -33.62 12.79 -2.91
CA GLY A 21 -34.28 11.69 -3.60
C GLY A 21 -33.35 10.58 -4.04
N LEU A 22 -33.11 9.62 -3.14
CA LEU A 22 -32.82 8.19 -3.31
C LEU A 22 -31.78 7.74 -2.30
N ALA A 23 -32.27 7.43 -1.10
CA ALA A 23 -31.58 6.53 -0.19
C ALA A 23 -31.55 5.13 -0.83
N ALA A 24 -30.53 4.85 -1.63
CA ALA A 24 -30.11 3.49 -1.92
C ALA A 24 -29.07 3.10 -0.87
N PRO A 25 -29.28 2.07 -0.06
CA PRO A 25 -28.20 1.51 0.73
C PRO A 25 -27.22 0.86 -0.25
N TYR A 26 -26.17 1.57 -0.66
CA TYR A 26 -25.00 0.94 -1.26
C TYR A 26 -24.22 0.21 -0.17
N ALA A 27 -24.84 -0.82 0.39
CA ALA A 27 -24.12 -1.95 0.92
C ALA A 27 -23.65 -2.76 -0.30
N SER A 28 -22.67 -2.23 -1.06
CA SER A 28 -21.87 -3.11 -1.90
C SER A 28 -21.15 -4.03 -0.95
N ALA A 29 -21.63 -5.26 -0.81
CA ALA A 29 -20.78 -6.37 -0.41
C ALA A 29 -19.52 -6.23 -1.27
N ALA A 30 -18.36 -6.09 -0.64
CA ALA A 30 -17.11 -5.95 -1.37
C ALA A 30 -17.01 -7.13 -2.34
N GLU A 31 -17.20 -6.88 -3.63
CA GLU A 31 -17.14 -7.92 -4.64
C GLU A 31 -15.69 -8.37 -4.69
N ASN A 32 -15.47 -9.65 -4.38
CA ASN A 32 -14.13 -10.20 -4.49
C ASN A 32 -13.74 -10.19 -5.98
N PRO A 33 -12.57 -9.66 -6.33
CA PRO A 33 -12.10 -9.71 -7.70
C PRO A 33 -12.03 -11.16 -8.20
N THR A 34 -12.20 -11.32 -9.51
CA THR A 34 -11.98 -12.58 -10.22
C THR A 34 -10.95 -12.36 -11.33
N ALA A 35 -10.15 -13.38 -11.65
CA ALA A 35 -9.09 -13.29 -12.67
C ALA A 35 -9.53 -13.87 -14.04
N THR A 36 -10.80 -13.69 -14.42
CA THR A 36 -11.30 -14.15 -15.72
C THR A 36 -10.75 -13.30 -16.88
N ALA A 37 -10.85 -13.79 -18.11
CA ALA A 37 -10.49 -12.99 -19.29
C ALA A 37 -11.29 -11.68 -19.38
N GLY A 38 -12.60 -11.73 -19.08
CA GLY A 38 -13.45 -10.53 -19.06
C GLY A 38 -13.02 -9.54 -17.97
N SER A 39 -12.70 -10.02 -16.78
CA SER A 39 -12.20 -9.20 -15.67
C SER A 39 -10.89 -8.49 -16.03
N LYS A 40 -9.96 -9.20 -16.68
CA LYS A 40 -8.70 -8.63 -17.16
C LYS A 40 -8.93 -7.58 -18.25
N ALA A 41 -9.82 -7.83 -19.20
CA ALA A 41 -10.15 -6.85 -20.24
C ALA A 41 -10.76 -5.57 -19.63
N ALA A 42 -11.68 -5.72 -18.68
CA ALA A 42 -12.32 -4.58 -18.00
C ALA A 42 -11.32 -3.79 -17.12
N ALA A 43 -10.44 -4.48 -16.40
CA ALA A 43 -9.34 -3.86 -15.67
C ALA A 43 -8.38 -3.09 -16.59
N HIS A 44 -8.01 -3.66 -17.73
CA HIS A 44 -7.17 -3.00 -18.72
C HIS A 44 -7.85 -1.74 -19.27
N GLN A 45 -9.15 -1.81 -19.58
CA GLN A 45 -9.93 -0.65 -20.03
C GLN A 45 -9.93 0.47 -18.98
N ALA A 46 -10.15 0.15 -17.70
CA ALA A 46 -10.11 1.13 -16.61
C ALA A 46 -8.70 1.77 -16.45
N ALA A 47 -7.65 0.97 -16.60
CA ALA A 47 -6.27 1.45 -16.55
C ALA A 47 -5.90 2.34 -17.74
N ALA A 48 -6.45 2.06 -18.93
CA ALA A 48 -6.22 2.80 -20.16
C ALA A 48 -7.17 4.00 -20.36
N ASP A 49 -8.09 4.24 -19.43
CA ASP A 49 -9.03 5.36 -19.49
C ASP A 49 -8.29 6.71 -19.60
N PRO A 50 -8.74 7.65 -20.47
CA PRO A 50 -8.07 8.94 -20.65
C PRO A 50 -7.87 9.75 -19.35
N ALA A 51 -8.81 9.70 -18.40
CA ALA A 51 -8.67 10.37 -17.12
C ALA A 51 -7.61 9.70 -16.23
N THR A 52 -7.52 8.36 -16.29
CA THR A 52 -6.43 7.60 -15.66
C THR A 52 -5.08 7.99 -16.28
N LEU A 53 -4.98 8.05 -17.61
CA LEU A 53 -3.75 8.47 -18.29
C LEU A 53 -3.34 9.91 -17.93
N GLY A 54 -4.30 10.84 -17.82
CA GLY A 54 -4.03 12.20 -17.33
C GLY A 54 -3.50 12.24 -15.89
N THR A 55 -3.94 11.29 -15.06
CA THR A 55 -3.40 11.11 -13.70
C THR A 55 -1.99 10.52 -13.73
N LEU A 56 -1.71 9.57 -14.62
CA LEU A 56 -0.38 9.01 -14.82
C LEU A 56 0.62 10.07 -15.32
N SER A 57 0.22 11.00 -16.18
CA SER A 57 1.11 12.09 -16.62
C SER A 57 1.59 12.92 -15.42
N ARG A 58 0.70 13.23 -14.47
CA ARG A 58 1.07 13.91 -13.21
C ARG A 58 1.96 13.02 -12.34
N PHE A 59 1.61 11.73 -12.23
CA PHE A 59 2.36 10.76 -11.45
C PHE A 59 3.82 10.66 -11.92
N PHE A 60 4.07 10.55 -13.23
CA PHE A 60 5.42 10.45 -13.79
C PHE A 60 6.19 11.78 -13.77
N ALA A 61 5.49 12.92 -13.91
CA ALA A 61 6.11 14.23 -13.87
C ALA A 61 6.48 14.72 -12.46
N ARG A 62 6.01 14.05 -11.40
CA ARG A 62 6.13 14.52 -10.00
C ARG A 62 7.57 14.82 -9.55
N ASP A 63 8.54 14.10 -10.09
CA ASP A 63 9.96 14.22 -9.72
C ASP A 63 10.74 15.12 -10.70
N GLY A 64 10.06 15.74 -11.67
CA GLY A 64 10.64 16.70 -12.62
C GLY A 64 11.52 16.12 -13.72
N LYS A 65 11.68 14.79 -13.78
CA LYS A 65 12.49 14.11 -14.82
C LYS A 65 11.86 14.15 -16.22
N VAL A 66 10.53 14.20 -16.27
CA VAL A 66 9.73 14.34 -17.49
C VAL A 66 8.65 15.39 -17.24
N SER A 67 8.31 16.19 -18.25
CA SER A 67 7.22 17.16 -18.12
C SER A 67 5.87 16.46 -18.20
N LEU A 68 4.82 17.11 -17.67
CA LEU A 68 3.45 16.61 -17.74
C LEU A 68 3.05 16.24 -19.18
N ALA A 69 3.35 17.11 -20.14
CA ALA A 69 3.01 16.91 -21.55
C ALA A 69 3.87 15.84 -22.22
N ALA A 70 5.16 15.74 -21.83
CA ALA A 70 6.09 14.78 -22.42
C ALA A 70 5.91 13.36 -21.86
N ALA A 71 5.31 13.18 -20.67
CA ALA A 71 5.20 11.88 -20.01
C ALA A 71 4.54 10.81 -20.89
N ALA A 72 3.54 11.19 -21.70
CA ALA A 72 2.86 10.33 -22.67
C ALA A 72 2.65 8.86 -22.20
N PRO A 73 1.98 8.67 -21.05
CA PRO A 73 1.86 7.35 -20.43
C PRO A 73 1.01 6.41 -21.27
N ARG A 74 1.40 5.14 -21.30
CA ARG A 74 0.63 4.05 -21.94
C ARG A 74 0.60 2.81 -21.07
N VAL A 75 -0.51 2.10 -21.08
CA VAL A 75 -0.61 0.77 -20.44
C VAL A 75 0.09 -0.26 -21.35
N GLN A 76 0.81 -1.21 -20.74
CA GLN A 76 1.57 -2.24 -21.42
C GLN A 76 1.13 -3.64 -20.93
N GLY A 77 0.85 -4.52 -21.89
CA GLY A 77 0.54 -5.93 -21.64
C GLY A 77 -0.82 -6.14 -20.95
N ASP A 78 -1.10 -7.40 -20.63
CA ASP A 78 -2.32 -7.78 -19.93
C ASP A 78 -2.20 -7.54 -18.41
N PRO A 79 -3.30 -7.18 -17.73
CA PRO A 79 -3.30 -7.13 -16.27
C PRO A 79 -3.02 -8.50 -15.66
N VAL A 80 -2.15 -8.51 -14.65
CA VAL A 80 -1.81 -9.71 -13.89
C VAL A 80 -2.63 -9.79 -12.60
N PRO A 81 -3.10 -10.98 -12.20
CA PRO A 81 -3.77 -11.14 -10.91
C PRO A 81 -2.78 -11.06 -9.76
N VAL A 82 -3.13 -10.31 -8.73
CA VAL A 82 -2.28 -10.13 -7.55
C VAL A 82 -2.94 -10.73 -6.32
N TYR A 83 -2.29 -11.76 -5.79
CA TYR A 83 -2.78 -12.47 -4.62
C TYR A 83 -2.03 -12.02 -3.38
N THR A 84 -2.73 -11.89 -2.26
CA THR A 84 -2.15 -11.55 -0.96
C THR A 84 -2.38 -12.68 0.04
N LEU A 85 -1.45 -12.86 0.98
CA LEU A 85 -1.52 -13.86 2.05
C LEU A 85 -2.91 -13.85 2.70
N SER A 86 -3.58 -15.00 2.67
CA SER A 86 -4.96 -15.13 3.14
C SER A 86 -5.02 -15.10 4.67
N PRO A 87 -5.82 -14.19 5.27
CA PRO A 87 -6.05 -14.19 6.71
C PRO A 87 -6.59 -15.52 7.24
N GLU A 88 -7.43 -16.23 6.46
CA GLU A 88 -7.98 -17.54 6.84
C GLU A 88 -6.90 -18.63 6.90
N PHE A 89 -5.91 -18.55 6.00
CA PHE A 89 -4.76 -19.44 6.02
C PHE A 89 -3.86 -19.17 7.23
N VAL A 90 -3.66 -17.89 7.54
CA VAL A 90 -2.97 -17.43 8.76
C VAL A 90 -3.73 -17.84 10.02
N ALA A 91 -5.07 -17.88 9.99
CA ALA A 91 -5.89 -18.36 11.11
C ALA A 91 -5.81 -19.89 11.29
N GLY A 92 -5.29 -20.61 10.29
CA GLY A 92 -5.24 -22.07 10.31
C GLY A 92 -6.55 -22.77 9.98
N ARG A 93 -7.47 -22.08 9.29
CA ARG A 93 -8.70 -22.69 8.83
C ARG A 93 -8.40 -23.81 7.84
N ALA A 94 -9.02 -24.97 8.07
CA ALA A 94 -8.85 -26.13 7.20
C ALA A 94 -9.30 -25.79 5.76
N GLY A 95 -8.48 -26.15 4.77
CA GLY A 95 -8.76 -25.91 3.35
C GLY A 95 -8.63 -24.45 2.91
N ALA A 96 -8.26 -23.51 3.77
CA ALA A 96 -8.06 -22.12 3.35
C ALA A 96 -6.92 -22.03 2.32
N PRO A 97 -7.11 -21.33 1.19
CA PRO A 97 -6.07 -21.12 0.20
C PRO A 97 -4.97 -20.23 0.80
N VAL A 98 -3.71 -20.45 0.39
CA VAL A 98 -2.55 -19.66 0.87
C VAL A 98 -2.72 -18.16 0.64
N ALA A 99 -3.40 -17.79 -0.45
CA ALA A 99 -3.58 -16.42 -0.85
C ALA A 99 -4.96 -16.18 -1.47
N LYS A 100 -5.45 -14.94 -1.36
CA LYS A 100 -6.70 -14.46 -1.97
C LYS A 100 -6.38 -13.42 -3.04
N LEU A 101 -7.18 -13.36 -4.11
CA LEU A 101 -7.04 -12.33 -5.12
C LEU A 101 -7.46 -10.99 -4.50
N GLU A 102 -6.60 -9.98 -4.60
CA GLU A 102 -6.86 -8.66 -4.02
C GLU A 102 -7.17 -7.62 -5.10
N TYR A 103 -6.48 -7.67 -6.24
CA TYR A 103 -6.68 -6.77 -7.37
C TYR A 103 -6.07 -7.34 -8.66
N LEU A 104 -6.37 -6.70 -9.79
CA LEU A 104 -5.64 -6.88 -11.05
C LEU A 104 -4.67 -5.69 -11.23
N ALA A 105 -3.41 -5.98 -11.55
CA ALA A 105 -2.37 -4.96 -11.74
C ALA A 105 -2.02 -4.80 -13.22
N SER A 106 -2.11 -3.57 -13.73
CA SER A 106 -1.65 -3.21 -15.07
C SER A 106 -0.33 -2.45 -14.97
N THR A 107 0.61 -2.68 -15.88
CA THR A 107 1.83 -1.87 -15.98
C THR A 107 1.60 -0.69 -16.90
N ALA A 108 1.96 0.51 -16.48
CA ALA A 108 2.06 1.68 -17.36
C ALA A 108 3.49 2.14 -17.50
N VAL A 109 3.82 2.70 -18.66
CA VAL A 109 5.16 3.18 -19.01
C VAL A 109 5.09 4.59 -19.58
N SER A 110 5.92 5.47 -19.03
CA SER A 110 6.16 6.83 -19.52
C SER A 110 7.07 6.83 -20.74
N SER A 111 7.13 7.93 -21.49
CA SER A 111 8.01 8.10 -22.65
C SER A 111 9.50 7.96 -22.31
N ASP A 112 9.89 8.33 -21.08
CA ASP A 112 11.25 8.23 -20.54
C ASP A 112 11.55 6.87 -19.89
N GLY A 113 10.63 5.90 -20.00
CA GLY A 113 10.80 4.53 -19.52
C GLY A 113 10.47 4.32 -18.04
N GLN A 114 10.04 5.36 -17.31
CA GLN A 114 9.50 5.18 -15.96
C GLN A 114 8.29 4.24 -15.98
N LYS A 115 8.18 3.38 -14.97
CA LYS A 115 7.09 2.42 -14.83
C LYS A 115 6.21 2.72 -13.64
N ALA A 116 4.92 2.43 -13.79
CA ALA A 116 3.94 2.48 -12.72
C ALA A 116 3.06 1.24 -12.75
N SER A 117 2.61 0.81 -11.57
CA SER A 117 1.64 -0.27 -11.40
C SER A 117 0.28 0.31 -11.03
N LEU A 118 -0.75 -0.02 -11.80
CA LEU A 118 -2.12 0.43 -11.58
C LEU A 118 -2.93 -0.72 -11.02
N TRP A 119 -3.44 -0.56 -9.81
CA TRP A 119 -4.25 -1.58 -9.15
C TRP A 119 -5.71 -1.32 -9.42
N THR A 120 -6.39 -2.34 -9.94
CA THR A 120 -7.79 -2.26 -10.34
C THR A 120 -8.62 -3.30 -9.61
N VAL A 121 -9.78 -2.87 -9.12
CA VAL A 121 -10.76 -3.71 -8.41
C VAL A 121 -12.15 -3.52 -9.00
N PRO A 122 -13.04 -4.51 -8.86
CA PRO A 122 -14.45 -4.33 -9.22
C PRO A 122 -15.10 -3.30 -8.28
N GLN A 123 -15.99 -2.49 -8.85
CA GLN A 123 -16.87 -1.57 -8.16
C GLN A 123 -18.26 -1.69 -8.80
N GLY A 124 -19.07 -2.62 -8.27
CA GLY A 124 -20.33 -3.02 -8.89
C GLY A 124 -20.05 -3.61 -10.28
N THR A 125 -20.80 -3.17 -11.28
CA THR A 125 -20.63 -3.66 -12.66
C THR A 125 -19.41 -3.08 -13.39
N THR A 126 -18.60 -2.23 -12.73
CA THR A 126 -17.46 -1.53 -13.35
C THR A 126 -16.14 -1.93 -12.70
N TRP A 127 -15.03 -1.63 -13.37
CA TRP A 127 -13.67 -1.76 -12.82
C TRP A 127 -13.07 -0.38 -12.61
N LYS A 128 -12.35 -0.19 -11.51
CA LYS A 128 -11.77 1.10 -11.16
C LYS A 128 -10.33 0.97 -10.71
N VAL A 129 -9.49 1.90 -11.17
CA VAL A 129 -8.14 2.10 -10.63
C VAL A 129 -8.25 2.70 -9.23
N VAL A 130 -7.71 1.99 -8.24
CA VAL A 130 -7.74 2.39 -6.82
C VAL A 130 -6.38 2.77 -6.27
N ASN A 131 -5.30 2.42 -6.97
CA ASN A 131 -3.94 2.79 -6.58
C ASN A 131 -3.02 2.92 -7.80
N ILE A 132 -2.01 3.78 -7.67
CA ILE A 132 -0.88 3.90 -8.62
C ILE A 132 0.40 3.83 -7.79
N ALA A 133 1.20 2.78 -8.02
CA ALA A 133 2.49 2.56 -7.38
C ALA A 133 3.64 2.76 -8.36
N THR A 134 4.84 3.05 -7.86
CA THR A 134 6.04 3.15 -8.70
C THR A 134 6.59 1.78 -9.00
N GLY A 135 7.07 1.55 -10.23
CA GLY A 135 7.62 0.27 -10.65
C GLY A 135 6.57 -0.66 -11.26
N ASP A 136 6.92 -1.94 -11.37
CA ASP A 136 6.14 -3.00 -12.02
C ASP A 136 6.29 -4.35 -11.30
N ASP A 137 6.48 -4.30 -9.98
CA ASP A 137 6.78 -5.48 -9.14
C ASP A 137 5.77 -6.61 -9.35
N GLU A 138 4.47 -6.29 -9.44
CA GLU A 138 3.42 -7.28 -9.63
C GLU A 138 3.60 -8.06 -10.93
N ALA A 139 3.88 -7.37 -12.05
CA ALA A 139 4.12 -8.01 -13.34
C ALA A 139 5.45 -8.78 -13.35
N ARG A 140 6.50 -8.20 -12.75
CA ARG A 140 7.83 -8.81 -12.66
C ARG A 140 7.81 -10.11 -11.85
N TYR A 141 7.15 -10.13 -10.69
CA TYR A 141 7.05 -11.32 -9.86
C TYR A 141 6.05 -12.34 -10.40
N ALA A 142 4.97 -11.90 -11.08
CA ALA A 142 4.11 -12.82 -11.82
C ALA A 142 4.90 -13.60 -12.88
N ALA A 143 5.73 -12.91 -13.68
CA ALA A 143 6.59 -13.54 -14.67
C ALA A 143 7.69 -14.43 -14.02
N ALA A 144 8.33 -13.95 -12.95
CA ALA A 144 9.34 -14.73 -12.23
C ALA A 144 8.76 -16.03 -11.64
N GLY A 145 7.55 -15.97 -11.07
CA GLY A 145 6.84 -17.13 -10.56
C GLY A 145 6.46 -18.12 -11.66
N ALA A 146 5.97 -17.64 -12.80
CA ALA A 146 5.68 -18.48 -13.96
C ALA A 146 6.92 -19.22 -14.47
N GLY A 147 8.10 -18.58 -14.46
CA GLY A 147 9.37 -19.21 -14.83
C GLY A 147 9.91 -20.17 -13.77
N ARG A 148 9.75 -19.84 -12.48
CA ARG A 148 10.26 -20.65 -11.35
C ARG A 148 9.41 -21.89 -11.06
N LEU A 149 8.09 -21.76 -11.16
CA LEU A 149 7.14 -22.80 -10.80
C LEU A 149 5.88 -22.68 -11.68
N PRO A 150 5.94 -23.17 -12.94
CA PRO A 150 4.86 -23.01 -13.92
C PRO A 150 3.51 -23.51 -13.41
N GLY A 151 2.48 -22.67 -13.56
CA GLY A 151 1.12 -22.94 -13.06
C GLY A 151 0.95 -22.79 -11.55
N GLY A 152 1.94 -22.23 -10.85
CA GLY A 152 1.80 -21.84 -9.44
C GLY A 152 1.10 -20.50 -9.25
N THR A 153 0.57 -20.28 -8.06
CA THR A 153 -0.02 -19.01 -7.64
C THR A 153 1.07 -18.12 -7.05
N VAL A 154 1.33 -16.98 -7.69
CA VAL A 154 2.20 -15.94 -7.14
C VAL A 154 1.42 -15.12 -6.12
N PHE A 155 2.00 -14.88 -4.96
CA PHE A 155 1.35 -14.09 -3.91
C PHE A 155 2.36 -13.27 -3.09
N GLN A 156 1.87 -12.16 -2.54
CA GLN A 156 2.60 -11.29 -1.64
C GLN A 156 2.24 -11.58 -0.17
N GLU A 157 3.24 -11.51 0.70
CA GLU A 157 3.09 -11.38 2.15
C GLU A 157 3.37 -9.93 2.55
N PRO A 158 2.33 -9.08 2.70
CA PRO A 158 2.51 -7.64 2.85
C PRO A 158 3.34 -7.24 4.07
N GLN A 159 3.24 -8.01 5.15
CA GLN A 159 3.85 -7.71 6.45
C GLN A 159 5.39 -7.62 6.40
N ILE A 160 6.01 -8.30 5.44
CA ILE A 160 7.46 -8.27 5.23
C ILE A 160 7.82 -7.93 3.78
N ASN A 161 6.85 -7.45 2.99
CA ASN A 161 7.01 -7.15 1.57
C ASN A 161 7.65 -8.31 0.75
N ALA A 162 7.30 -9.55 1.08
CA ALA A 162 7.90 -10.72 0.45
C ALA A 162 6.99 -11.30 -0.64
N TRP A 163 7.60 -11.74 -1.74
CA TRP A 163 6.90 -12.38 -2.86
C TRP A 163 7.25 -13.87 -2.96
N TYR A 164 6.23 -14.69 -3.19
CA TYR A 164 6.35 -16.14 -3.29
C TYR A 164 5.60 -16.69 -4.50
N VAL A 165 5.94 -17.90 -4.92
CA VAL A 165 5.09 -18.74 -5.79
C VAL A 165 4.80 -20.07 -5.09
N GLN A 166 3.54 -20.49 -5.11
CA GLN A 166 3.09 -21.75 -4.51
C GLN A 166 2.48 -22.68 -5.57
N LYS A 167 2.84 -23.97 -5.51
CA LYS A 167 2.19 -25.03 -6.27
C LYS A 167 2.21 -26.32 -5.47
N GLY A 168 1.04 -26.94 -5.28
CA GLY A 168 0.90 -28.12 -4.43
C GLY A 168 1.45 -27.86 -3.02
N ALA A 169 2.34 -28.72 -2.55
CA ALA A 169 2.95 -28.60 -1.22
C ALA A 169 4.17 -27.67 -1.17
N THR A 170 4.56 -27.04 -2.27
CA THR A 170 5.81 -26.28 -2.39
C THR A 170 5.56 -24.77 -2.39
N VAL A 171 6.34 -24.02 -1.62
CA VAL A 171 6.39 -22.55 -1.61
C VAL A 171 7.82 -22.10 -1.89
N LEU A 172 8.01 -21.33 -2.96
CA LEU A 172 9.32 -20.83 -3.38
C LEU A 172 9.40 -19.30 -3.23
N PRO A 173 10.53 -18.76 -2.74
CA PRO A 173 10.73 -17.31 -2.63
C PRO A 173 11.01 -16.69 -4.01
N LEU A 174 10.52 -15.49 -4.26
CA LEU A 174 10.76 -14.73 -5.49
C LEU A 174 11.62 -13.47 -5.29
N ASP A 175 11.82 -13.05 -4.03
CA ASP A 175 12.64 -11.90 -3.66
C ASP A 175 13.49 -12.16 -2.41
N GLU A 176 14.32 -11.18 -2.06
CA GLU A 176 15.26 -11.30 -0.93
C GLU A 176 14.56 -11.41 0.42
N ASP A 177 13.40 -10.75 0.60
CA ASP A 177 12.64 -10.81 1.85
C ASP A 177 12.01 -12.19 2.03
N ALA A 178 11.50 -12.80 0.95
CA ALA A 178 11.05 -14.19 0.94
C ALA A 178 12.21 -15.16 1.19
N VAL A 179 13.38 -14.95 0.58
CA VAL A 179 14.58 -15.77 0.83
C VAL A 179 14.99 -15.70 2.31
N ARG A 180 14.96 -14.51 2.92
CA ARG A 180 15.24 -14.35 4.36
C ARG A 180 14.20 -15.08 5.22
N ALA A 181 12.96 -15.13 4.77
CA ALA A 181 11.85 -15.72 5.51
C ALA A 181 11.80 -17.25 5.46
N VAL A 182 12.12 -17.87 4.32
CA VAL A 182 11.95 -19.33 4.11
C VAL A 182 13.18 -20.05 3.58
N GLY A 183 14.28 -19.33 3.35
CA GLY A 183 15.50 -19.87 2.74
C GLY A 183 15.45 -19.91 1.21
N ALA A 184 16.61 -19.90 0.56
CA ALA A 184 16.73 -19.84 -0.91
C ALA A 184 16.10 -21.06 -1.63
N GLY A 185 16.10 -22.22 -0.98
CA GLY A 185 15.45 -23.44 -1.48
C GLY A 185 13.93 -23.45 -1.35
N GLY A 186 13.34 -22.46 -0.67
CA GLY A 186 11.92 -22.46 -0.33
C GLY A 186 11.58 -23.41 0.81
N THR A 187 10.29 -23.68 0.95
CA THR A 187 9.73 -24.46 2.05
C THR A 187 8.48 -25.22 1.63
N THR A 188 7.94 -26.04 2.53
CA THR A 188 6.65 -26.69 2.33
C THR A 188 5.51 -25.75 2.69
N LEU A 189 4.33 -25.94 2.10
CA LEU A 189 3.13 -25.18 2.43
C LEU A 189 2.76 -25.31 3.92
N ALA A 190 2.97 -26.49 4.51
CA ALA A 190 2.71 -26.73 5.92
C ALA A 190 3.67 -25.95 6.83
N ALA A 191 4.97 -25.95 6.53
CA ALA A 191 5.96 -25.17 7.27
C ALA A 191 5.74 -23.65 7.09
N TYR A 192 5.40 -23.21 5.86
CA TYR A 192 4.99 -21.83 5.60
C TYR A 192 3.78 -21.43 6.44
N ARG A 193 2.75 -22.29 6.51
CA ARG A 193 1.56 -22.06 7.34
C ARG A 193 1.91 -21.88 8.82
N GLN A 194 2.73 -22.77 9.37
CA GLN A 194 3.18 -22.69 10.77
C GLN A 194 3.94 -21.38 11.04
N ARG A 195 4.78 -20.95 10.10
CA ARG A 195 5.52 -19.69 10.20
C ARG A 195 4.56 -18.49 10.27
N VAL A 196 3.65 -18.35 9.31
CA VAL A 196 2.75 -17.18 9.27
C VAL A 196 1.73 -17.20 10.41
N GLN A 197 1.26 -18.38 10.84
CA GLN A 197 0.45 -18.54 12.04
C GLN A 197 1.17 -18.03 13.29
N ARG A 198 2.43 -18.44 13.47
CA ARG A 198 3.24 -17.97 14.60
C ARG A 198 3.49 -16.46 14.55
N ALA A 199 3.68 -15.92 13.35
CA ALA A 199 4.00 -14.50 13.18
C ALA A 199 2.79 -13.57 13.34
N TYR A 200 1.61 -14.02 12.91
CA TYR A 200 0.44 -13.16 12.68
C TYR A 200 -0.89 -13.70 13.23
N GLY A 201 -0.98 -14.97 13.62
CA GLY A 201 -2.24 -15.59 14.04
C GLY A 201 -2.89 -14.90 15.24
N ASP A 202 -2.08 -14.34 16.12
CA ASP A 202 -2.51 -13.55 17.28
C ASP A 202 -2.90 -12.10 16.92
N LYS A 203 -2.71 -11.66 15.68
CA LYS A 203 -2.95 -10.27 15.21
C LYS A 203 -4.14 -10.14 14.25
N LEU A 204 -4.87 -11.23 14.03
CA LEU A 204 -6.04 -11.22 13.16
C LEU A 204 -7.24 -10.48 13.80
N PRO A 205 -8.19 -9.97 13.00
CA PRO A 205 -9.43 -9.41 13.52
C PRO A 205 -10.10 -10.36 14.52
N GLY A 206 -10.53 -9.83 15.67
CA GLY A 206 -11.13 -10.62 16.75
C GLY A 206 -10.13 -11.27 17.72
N SER A 207 -8.82 -11.15 17.50
CA SER A 207 -7.81 -11.64 18.45
C SER A 207 -7.72 -10.78 19.72
N ALA A 208 -7.08 -11.31 20.77
CA ALA A 208 -6.79 -10.55 21.98
C ALA A 208 -5.93 -9.29 21.68
N TYR A 209 -5.01 -9.38 20.72
CA TYR A 209 -4.25 -8.22 20.25
C TYR A 209 -5.17 -7.15 19.64
N ALA A 210 -6.14 -7.54 18.80
CA ALA A 210 -7.11 -6.60 18.24
C ALA A 210 -8.02 -5.99 19.33
N GLN A 211 -8.49 -6.81 20.28
CA GLN A 211 -9.31 -6.38 21.41
C GLN A 211 -8.58 -5.43 22.37
N SER A 212 -7.25 -5.54 22.46
CA SER A 212 -6.43 -4.66 23.30
C SER A 212 -6.26 -3.23 22.76
N GLY A 213 -6.82 -2.89 21.59
CA GLY A 213 -6.69 -1.57 20.96
C GLY A 213 -5.29 -1.26 20.40
N LYS A 214 -4.32 -2.17 20.57
CA LYS A 214 -2.94 -2.03 20.10
C LYS A 214 -2.81 -2.13 18.58
N ALA A 215 -3.79 -2.70 17.89
CA ALA A 215 -3.80 -2.84 16.43
C ALA A 215 -3.73 -1.50 15.67
N GLY A 216 -4.18 -0.39 16.28
CA GLY A 216 -4.08 0.95 15.69
C GLY A 216 -2.90 1.80 16.19
N GLY A 217 -2.06 1.28 17.10
CA GLY A 217 -1.01 2.05 17.77
C GLY A 217 -1.48 2.96 18.91
N TYR A 218 -2.79 3.00 19.20
CA TYR A 218 -3.38 3.87 20.22
C TYR A 218 -3.65 3.18 21.57
N GLY A 219 -3.55 1.84 21.64
CA GLY A 219 -3.79 1.05 22.86
C GLY A 219 -2.57 0.86 23.76
N GLN A 220 -1.52 1.67 23.62
CA GLN A 220 -0.34 1.57 24.48
C GLN A 220 -0.66 2.07 25.88
N THR A 221 -0.19 1.34 26.90
CA THR A 221 -0.20 1.90 28.26
C THR A 221 0.77 3.09 28.33
N PRO A 222 0.58 4.04 29.26
CA PRO A 222 1.54 5.14 29.46
C PRO A 222 2.97 4.66 29.71
N GLU A 223 3.14 3.45 30.24
CA GLU A 223 4.44 2.81 30.48
C GLU A 223 5.07 2.29 29.18
N GLU A 224 4.29 1.63 28.32
CA GLU A 224 4.74 1.18 27.00
C GLU A 224 5.11 2.36 26.09
N ALA A 225 4.32 3.45 26.14
CA ALA A 225 4.61 4.68 25.42
C ALA A 225 5.91 5.35 25.91
N ARG A 226 6.14 5.36 27.23
CA ARG A 226 7.40 5.87 27.83
C ARG A 226 8.60 5.00 27.47
N ALA A 227 8.45 3.67 27.49
CA ALA A 227 9.52 2.75 27.09
C ALA A 227 9.89 2.91 25.62
N GLN A 228 8.91 3.11 24.74
CA GLN A 228 9.14 3.33 23.31
C GLN A 228 9.75 4.73 23.03
N ALA A 229 9.36 5.76 23.78
CA ALA A 229 9.98 7.08 23.74
C ALA A 229 11.43 7.06 24.27
N ALA A 230 11.69 6.29 25.34
CA ALA A 230 13.03 6.08 25.89
C ALA A 230 13.94 5.32 24.90
N ALA A 231 13.41 4.32 24.19
CA ALA A 231 14.14 3.62 23.14
C ALA A 231 14.43 4.53 21.92
N ALA A 232 13.51 5.43 21.56
CA ALA A 232 13.71 6.41 20.48
C ALA A 232 14.75 7.50 20.83
N SER A 233 14.86 7.86 22.11
CA SER A 233 15.83 8.83 22.62
C SER A 233 17.21 8.21 22.90
N ALA A 234 17.28 6.93 23.26
CA ALA A 234 18.53 6.18 23.35
C ALA A 234 19.24 6.01 21.98
N GLY A 235 18.49 6.08 20.88
CA GLY A 235 19.03 6.06 19.51
C GLY A 235 19.73 7.37 19.06
N HIS A 236 19.67 8.43 19.87
CA HIS A 236 20.31 9.74 19.61
C HIS A 236 21.32 10.13 20.71
N GLY A 237 21.92 9.12 21.36
CA GLY A 237 22.94 9.31 22.39
C GLY A 237 24.28 9.77 21.83
N GLY A 238 24.42 11.07 21.58
CA GLY A 238 25.69 11.71 21.24
C GLY A 238 25.59 13.23 21.15
N GLY A 239 25.51 13.93 22.28
CA GLY A 239 25.89 15.35 22.34
C GLY A 239 24.99 16.29 23.14
N THR A 240 25.38 16.49 24.41
CA THR A 240 25.28 17.71 25.23
C THR A 240 23.90 18.29 25.61
N ALA A 241 23.72 18.31 26.93
CA ALA A 241 22.67 18.92 27.73
C ALA A 241 22.23 20.34 27.32
N ALA A 242 20.91 20.55 27.33
CA ALA A 242 20.30 21.83 27.65
C ALA A 242 19.03 21.57 28.47
N THR A 243 19.10 21.89 29.75
CA THR A 243 17.99 22.02 30.69
C THR A 243 16.97 23.03 30.17
N ALA A 244 15.72 22.63 29.97
CA ALA A 244 14.60 23.55 29.81
C ALA A 244 13.35 23.00 30.49
N SER A 245 12.80 23.85 31.35
CA SER A 245 11.80 23.62 32.39
C SER A 245 10.43 23.23 31.86
N VAL A 246 9.74 22.39 32.64
CA VAL A 246 8.35 21.97 32.47
C VAL A 246 7.41 23.12 32.82
N THR A 247 6.60 23.57 31.86
CA THR A 247 5.31 24.22 32.15
C THR A 247 4.21 23.46 31.42
N ALA A 248 3.33 22.86 32.22
CA ALA A 248 2.15 22.15 31.77
C ALA A 248 1.12 23.15 31.24
N GLY A 249 0.67 22.96 30.00
CA GLY A 249 -0.45 23.68 29.40
C GLY A 249 -1.39 22.68 28.72
N ALA A 250 -2.55 22.45 29.34
CA ALA A 250 -3.64 21.70 28.74
C ALA A 250 -4.25 22.52 27.58
N GLY A 251 -4.47 21.89 26.43
CA GLY A 251 -5.12 22.51 25.28
C GLY A 251 -5.35 21.50 24.15
N ALA A 252 -6.61 21.29 23.81
CA ALA A 252 -7.10 20.24 22.93
C ALA A 252 -6.74 20.42 21.43
N LEU A 253 -6.45 19.26 20.80
CA LEU A 253 -6.89 18.79 19.47
C LEU A 253 -7.07 19.81 18.32
N ALA A 254 -6.20 19.72 17.32
CA ALA A 254 -6.58 19.85 15.92
C ALA A 254 -5.64 19.01 15.04
N ALA A 255 -6.23 18.05 14.31
CA ALA A 255 -5.55 17.11 13.44
C ALA A 255 -5.14 17.77 12.12
N ALA A 256 -3.88 17.62 11.72
CA ALA A 256 -3.41 17.80 10.36
C ALA A 256 -2.31 16.78 10.07
N GLY A 257 -2.71 15.55 9.74
CA GLY A 257 -1.79 14.49 9.33
C GLY A 257 -1.44 14.61 7.86
N LEU A 258 -0.46 15.46 7.53
CA LEU A 258 0.29 15.38 6.27
C LEU A 258 1.44 14.39 6.50
N GLY A 259 1.28 13.15 6.02
CA GLY A 259 2.32 12.13 6.06
C GLY A 259 3.43 12.46 5.05
N ALA A 260 4.48 13.15 5.51
CA ALA A 260 5.71 13.33 4.76
C ALA A 260 6.48 12.00 4.69
N VAL A 261 6.63 11.46 3.47
CA VAL A 261 7.52 10.34 3.18
C VAL A 261 8.96 10.85 3.18
N ALA A 262 9.70 10.59 4.24
CA ALA A 262 11.14 10.87 4.29
C ALA A 262 11.92 9.74 3.60
N LEU A 263 12.44 10.01 2.40
CA LEU A 263 13.41 9.17 1.72
C LEU A 263 14.74 9.12 2.51
N ARG A 264 15.07 7.94 3.03
CA ARG A 264 16.39 7.67 3.63
C ARG A 264 17.39 7.33 2.52
N ARG A 265 18.04 8.35 1.95
CA ARG A 265 19.19 8.17 1.04
C ARG A 265 20.40 7.63 1.83
N ARG A 266 20.76 6.37 1.60
CA ARG A 266 22.08 5.82 1.95
C ARG A 266 23.12 6.40 0.99
N ARG A 267 23.97 7.30 1.48
CA ARG A 267 25.26 7.62 0.84
C ARG A 267 26.28 6.57 1.28
N ARG A 268 26.70 5.70 0.36
CA ARG A 268 28.02 5.05 0.43
C ARG A 268 28.96 5.87 -0.44
N GLY A 269 29.99 6.41 0.19
CA GLY A 269 31.12 7.01 -0.52
C GLY A 269 31.95 5.92 -1.18
N ALA A 270 32.31 6.15 -2.43
CA ALA A 270 33.47 5.54 -3.07
C ALA A 270 34.20 6.65 -3.80
N LYS A 271 35.42 6.97 -3.34
CA LYS A 271 36.44 7.67 -4.13
C LYS A 271 36.97 6.70 -5.18
N PRO A 272 37.32 7.18 -6.38
CA PRO A 272 38.47 6.70 -7.10
C PRO A 272 39.60 7.75 -7.07
N ALA A 273 40.80 7.25 -7.35
CA ALA A 273 42.04 7.98 -7.49
C ALA A 273 41.98 9.08 -8.57
#